data_AF-A0A0T7BQI5-F1
#
_entry.id   AF-A0A0T7BQI5-F1
#
_cell.length_a   1.000
_cell.length_b   1.000
_cell.length_c   1.000
_cell.angle_alpha   90.00
_cell.angle_beta   90.00
_cell.angle_gamma   90.00
#
_symmetry.space_group_name_H-M   'P 1'
#
loop_
_entity.id
_entity.type
_entity.pdbx_description
1 polymer ?
#
loop_
_entity_poly.entity_id
_entity_poly.type
_entity_poly.pdbx_seq_one_letter_code
_entity_poly.pdbx_strand_id
1 'polypeptide(L)'
;MARHNIKGVSLASRLDVGPNAISALKNAKTMPRLDGVALNSLCNALNELAEDLDEPITPNDLLDYSQDPINVQDTDNVFSSVKRHSKKTDLNATSGHSLDEGTANVS
;
A
#
# COMPACT_ATOMS: atom_id res chain seq x y z
N MET A 1 -22.00 4.50 7.89
CA MET A 1 -22.25 5.86 8.46
C MET A 1 -23.71 6.10 8.82
N ALA A 2 -24.65 6.06 7.87
CA ALA A 2 -26.08 6.32 8.18
C ALA A 2 -26.71 5.33 9.18
N ARG A 3 -26.25 4.08 9.21
CA ARG A 3 -26.69 3.05 10.17
C ARG A 3 -26.27 3.31 11.62
N HIS A 4 -25.16 4.02 11.84
CA HIS A 4 -24.58 4.28 13.17
C HIS A 4 -24.53 5.78 13.51
N ASN A 5 -25.32 6.60 12.80
CA ASN A 5 -25.40 8.05 12.98
C ASN A 5 -24.05 8.81 12.95
N ILE A 6 -23.01 8.23 12.31
CA ILE A 6 -21.67 8.83 12.29
C ILE A 6 -21.64 10.01 11.31
N LYS A 7 -21.32 11.20 11.84
CA LYS A 7 -21.16 12.42 11.03
C LYS A 7 -19.86 12.37 10.22
N GLY A 8 -19.95 12.69 8.93
CA GLY A 8 -18.81 12.75 8.01
C GLY A 8 -17.69 13.68 8.49
N VAL A 9 -18.06 14.81 9.08
CA VAL A 9 -17.11 15.78 9.63
C VAL A 9 -16.34 15.21 10.82
N SER A 10 -17.02 14.51 11.73
CA SER A 10 -16.38 13.88 12.89
C SER A 10 -15.39 12.80 12.46
N LEU A 11 -15.76 11.99 11.46
CA LEU A 11 -14.86 10.97 10.91
C LEU A 11 -13.63 11.60 10.24
N ALA A 12 -13.84 12.69 9.47
CA ALA A 12 -12.75 13.42 8.83
C ALA A 12 -11.75 13.95 9.86
N SER A 13 -12.25 14.62 10.91
CA SER A 13 -11.43 15.11 12.02
C SER A 13 -10.68 13.98 12.73
N ARG A 14 -11.33 12.83 12.95
CA ARG A 14 -10.70 11.70 13.66
C ARG A 14 -9.56 11.04 12.87
N LEU A 15 -9.65 11.07 11.54
CA LEU A 15 -8.66 10.51 10.62
C LEU A 15 -7.63 11.54 10.14
N ASP A 16 -7.72 12.79 10.59
CA ASP A 16 -6.89 13.91 10.13
C ASP A 16 -6.91 14.11 8.61
N VAL A 17 -8.11 14.01 8.03
CA VAL A 17 -8.34 14.21 6.59
C VAL A 17 -9.41 15.29 6.35
N GLY A 18 -9.41 15.85 5.14
CA GLY A 18 -10.44 16.83 4.75
C GLY A 18 -11.84 16.19 4.65
N PRO A 19 -12.93 16.92 4.96
CA PRO A 19 -14.31 16.44 4.77
C PRO A 19 -14.63 16.02 3.33
N ASN A 20 -13.94 16.62 2.36
CA ASN A 20 -14.04 16.27 0.95
C ASN A 20 -13.49 14.86 0.66
N ALA A 21 -12.46 14.41 1.39
CA ALA A 21 -11.91 13.07 1.25
C ALA A 21 -12.93 12.00 1.69
N ILE A 22 -13.60 12.22 2.82
CA ILE A 22 -14.68 11.33 3.29
C ILE A 22 -15.87 11.34 2.31
N SER A 23 -16.23 12.51 1.78
CA SER A 23 -17.29 12.62 0.77
C SER A 23 -16.93 11.90 -0.53
N ALA A 24 -15.69 12.04 -0.99
CA ALA A 24 -15.18 11.35 -2.17
C ALA A 24 -15.16 9.83 -1.96
N LEU A 25 -14.68 9.37 -0.81
CA LEU A 25 -14.67 7.95 -0.43
C LEU A 25 -16.09 7.35 -0.48
N LYS A 26 -17.08 8.04 0.11
CA LYS A 26 -18.48 7.59 0.13
C LYS A 26 -19.11 7.50 -1.26
N ASN A 27 -18.77 8.42 -2.14
CA ASN A 27 -19.39 8.54 -3.46
C ASN A 27 -18.54 7.90 -4.57
N ALA A 28 -17.41 7.29 -4.24
CA ALA A 28 -16.51 6.70 -5.22
C ALA A 28 -17.19 5.52 -5.93
N LYS A 29 -17.15 5.51 -7.26
CA LYS A 29 -17.68 4.39 -8.07
C LYS A 29 -16.82 3.13 -7.96
N THR A 30 -15.52 3.31 -7.75
CA THR A 30 -14.54 2.25 -7.57
C THR A 30 -13.88 2.43 -6.21
N MET A 31 -13.56 1.33 -5.52
CA MET A 31 -12.86 1.39 -4.25
C MET A 31 -11.50 2.09 -4.45
N PRO A 32 -11.21 3.20 -3.75
CA PRO A 32 -9.90 3.83 -3.83
C PRO A 32 -8.84 2.88 -3.27
N ARG A 33 -7.58 3.09 -3.68
CA ARG A 33 -6.47 2.32 -3.12
C ARG A 33 -6.34 2.63 -1.64
N LEU A 34 -6.60 1.62 -0.82
CA LEU A 34 -6.50 1.67 0.64
C LEU A 34 -5.48 0.62 1.07
N ASP A 35 -4.47 1.03 1.83
CA ASP A 35 -3.53 0.10 2.45
C ASP A 35 -4.09 -0.45 3.78
N GLY A 36 -3.43 -1.46 4.34
CA GLY A 36 -3.88 -2.08 5.59
C GLY A 36 -3.92 -1.11 6.76
N VAL A 37 -3.04 -0.11 6.79
CA VAL A 37 -2.97 0.90 7.87
C VAL A 37 -4.15 1.86 7.79
N ALA A 38 -4.49 2.34 6.61
CA ALA A 38 -5.62 3.23 6.39
C ALA A 38 -6.95 2.52 6.62
N LEU A 39 -7.06 1.25 6.20
CA LEU A 39 -8.23 0.42 6.47
C LEU A 39 -8.43 0.19 7.98
N ASN A 40 -7.37 -0.18 8.70
CA ASN A 40 -7.43 -0.36 10.15
C ASN A 40 -7.80 0.94 10.88
N SER A 41 -7.20 2.07 10.47
CA SER A 41 -7.50 3.39 11.03
C SER A 41 -8.97 3.78 10.81
N LEU A 42 -9.51 3.48 9.63
CA LEU A 42 -10.92 3.70 9.30
C LEU A 42 -11.84 2.87 10.20
N CYS A 43 -11.58 1.57 10.35
CA CYS A 43 -12.36 0.72 11.25
C CYS A 43 -12.34 1.22 12.69
N ASN A 44 -11.16 1.59 13.22
CA ASN A 44 -11.04 2.10 14.58
C ASN A 44 -11.82 3.40 14.78
N ALA A 45 -11.70 4.34 13.83
CA ALA A 45 -12.43 5.61 13.90
C ALA A 45 -13.95 5.41 13.80
N LEU A 46 -14.41 4.45 12.99
CA LEU A 46 -15.84 4.13 12.89
C LEU A 46 -16.38 3.52 14.19
N ASN A 47 -15.64 2.61 14.82
CA ASN A 47 -16.03 2.02 16.10
C ASN A 47 -16.05 3.04 17.23
N GLU A 48 -15.09 3.97 17.25
CA GLU A 48 -15.02 5.02 18.28
C GLU A 48 -16.17 6.03 18.17
N LEU A 49 -16.63 6.32 16.95
CA LEU A 49 -17.64 7.35 16.69
C LEU A 49 -19.08 6.82 16.59
N ALA A 50 -19.25 5.50 16.50
CA ALA A 50 -20.56 4.89 16.43
C ALA A 50 -21.23 4.88 17.81
N GLU A 51 -22.50 5.25 17.83
CA GLU A 51 -23.39 5.06 18.98
C GLU A 51 -24.10 3.70 18.82
N ASP A 52 -24.27 2.97 19.92
CA ASP A 52 -25.05 1.72 19.99
C ASP A 52 -24.61 0.62 19.00
N LEU A 53 -23.34 0.22 19.05
CA LEU A 53 -22.83 -0.95 18.33
C LEU A 53 -23.15 -2.24 19.09
N ASP A 54 -23.90 -3.14 18.45
CA ASP A 54 -24.09 -4.52 18.93
C ASP A 54 -22.81 -5.37 18.76
N GLU A 55 -22.06 -5.13 17.68
CA GLU A 55 -20.82 -5.83 17.33
C GLU A 55 -19.82 -4.84 16.70
N PRO A 56 -18.51 -4.94 16.97
CA PRO A 56 -17.51 -4.05 16.37
C PRO A 56 -17.51 -4.09 14.84
N ILE A 57 -17.35 -2.92 14.22
CA ILE A 57 -17.19 -2.77 12.77
C ILE A 57 -15.81 -3.29 12.36
N THR A 58 -15.78 -4.34 11.56
CA THR A 58 -14.57 -4.96 11.04
C THR A 58 -14.37 -4.62 9.56
N PRO A 59 -13.18 -4.90 8.98
CA PRO A 59 -12.97 -4.75 7.54
C PRO A 59 -13.99 -5.50 6.67
N ASN A 60 -14.49 -6.65 7.16
CA ASN A 60 -15.48 -7.45 6.43
C ASN A 60 -16.82 -6.73 6.29
N ASP A 61 -17.15 -5.82 7.20
CA ASP A 61 -18.38 -5.02 7.15
C ASP A 61 -18.29 -3.84 6.16
N LEU A 62 -17.08 -3.52 5.71
CA LEU A 62 -16.81 -2.39 4.81
C LEU A 62 -16.59 -2.83 3.36
N LEU A 63 -16.15 -4.07 3.14
CA LEU A 63 -15.72 -4.58 1.86
C LEU A 63 -16.71 -5.61 1.34
N ASP A 64 -17.33 -5.33 0.21
CA ASP A 64 -18.13 -6.31 -0.52
C ASP A 64 -17.32 -6.79 -1.74
N TYR A 65 -17.04 -8.10 -1.78
CA TYR A 65 -16.29 -8.68 -2.89
C TYR A 65 -17.24 -9.00 -4.04
N SER A 66 -17.02 -8.33 -5.16
CA SER A 66 -17.58 -8.75 -6.45
C SER A 66 -16.43 -9.17 -7.35
N GLN A 67 -16.58 -10.32 -8.00
CA GLN A 67 -15.57 -10.79 -8.93
C GLN A 67 -15.57 -9.89 -10.16
N ASP A 68 -14.44 -9.23 -10.40
CA ASP A 68 -14.23 -8.48 -11.64
C ASP A 68 -14.26 -9.43 -12.85
N PRO A 69 -14.74 -8.96 -14.01
CA PRO A 69 -14.59 -9.70 -15.25
C PRO A 69 -13.10 -9.97 -15.50
N ILE A 70 -12.75 -11.22 -15.77
CA ILE A 70 -11.35 -11.66 -15.90
C ILE A 70 -10.66 -10.88 -17.02
N ASN A 71 -9.81 -9.91 -16.67
CA ASN A 71 -8.88 -9.26 -17.57
C ASN A 71 -7.46 -9.76 -17.27
N VAL A 72 -6.93 -10.61 -18.15
CA VAL A 72 -5.71 -11.41 -17.93
C VAL A 72 -4.43 -10.55 -17.85
N GLN A 73 -4.50 -9.23 -18.09
CA GLN A 73 -3.31 -8.40 -18.24
C GLN A 73 -2.82 -7.67 -16.97
N ASP A 74 -3.61 -7.65 -15.88
CA ASP A 74 -3.29 -6.84 -14.69
C ASP A 74 -2.59 -7.60 -13.54
N THR A 75 -2.60 -8.94 -13.56
CA THR A 75 -2.11 -9.75 -12.44
C THR A 75 -0.59 -9.76 -12.28
N ASP A 76 0.16 -9.54 -13.37
CA ASP A 76 1.62 -9.67 -13.37
C ASP A 76 2.34 -8.50 -12.67
N ASN A 77 1.70 -7.34 -12.55
CA ASN A 77 2.35 -6.14 -12.00
C ASN A 77 2.30 -6.04 -10.46
N VAL A 78 1.36 -6.74 -9.80
CA VAL A 78 1.14 -6.57 -8.35
C VAL A 78 2.10 -7.43 -7.52
N PHE A 79 2.33 -8.69 -7.92
CA PHE A 79 3.15 -9.63 -7.14
C PHE A 79 4.58 -9.82 -7.67
N SER A 80 4.94 -9.22 -8.81
CA SER A 80 6.28 -9.34 -9.40
C SER A 80 7.36 -8.53 -8.66
N SER A 81 6.97 -7.49 -7.92
CA SER A 81 7.89 -6.67 -7.11
C SER A 81 8.47 -7.44 -5.91
N VAL A 82 7.82 -8.52 -5.47
CA VAL A 82 8.30 -9.35 -4.33
C VAL A 82 9.45 -10.28 -4.74
N LYS A 83 9.64 -10.57 -6.04
CA LYS A 83 10.67 -11.50 -6.53
C LYS A 83 12.00 -10.84 -6.94
N ARG A 84 12.17 -9.52 -6.80
CA ARG A 84 13.35 -8.80 -7.33
C ARG A 84 14.46 -8.49 -6.31
N HIS A 85 14.51 -9.16 -5.16
CA HIS A 85 15.66 -9.04 -4.25
C HIS A 85 16.34 -10.39 -3.99
N SER A 86 16.97 -10.94 -5.04
CA SER A 86 18.00 -11.98 -4.91
C SER A 86 18.91 -11.94 -6.13
N LYS A 87 19.57 -10.81 -6.38
CA LYS A 87 20.80 -10.83 -7.19
C LYS A 87 21.97 -10.77 -6.24
N LYS A 88 22.44 -11.96 -5.87
CA LYS A 88 23.73 -12.16 -5.20
C LYS A 88 24.82 -11.53 -6.06
N THR A 89 25.56 -10.60 -5.46
CA THR A 89 26.80 -10.06 -6.03
C THR A 89 27.89 -11.10 -5.78
N ASP A 90 28.05 -12.04 -6.71
CA ASP A 90 29.15 -13.00 -6.69
C ASP A 90 30.12 -12.68 -7.85
N LEU A 91 31.37 -12.40 -7.45
CA LEU A 91 32.61 -12.84 -8.09
C LEU A 91 32.94 -12.26 -9.48
N ASN A 92 33.78 -11.21 -9.49
CA ASN A 92 34.78 -11.05 -10.55
C ASN A 92 36.17 -11.32 -9.97
N ALA A 93 36.52 -12.61 -9.91
CA ALA A 93 37.89 -13.06 -9.86
C ALA A 93 38.27 -13.47 -11.28
N THR A 94 39.13 -12.69 -11.94
CA THR A 94 39.96 -13.22 -13.03
C THR A 94 41.35 -12.59 -12.90
N SER A 95 42.25 -13.47 -12.51
CA SER A 95 43.69 -13.34 -12.36
C SER A 95 44.42 -13.18 -13.70
N GLY A 96 45.43 -12.31 -13.71
CA GLY A 96 46.75 -12.59 -14.26
C GLY A 96 47.02 -12.26 -15.74
N HIS A 97 47.80 -11.20 -15.98
CA HIS A 97 48.99 -11.29 -16.84
C HIS A 97 49.97 -10.16 -16.50
N SER A 98 51.14 -10.54 -16.00
CA SER A 98 52.30 -9.67 -15.79
C SER A 98 53.03 -9.45 -17.10
N LEU A 99 53.45 -8.23 -17.42
CA LEU A 99 54.69 -7.98 -18.14
C LEU A 99 55.34 -6.72 -17.54
N ASP A 100 56.50 -6.99 -16.94
CA ASP A 100 57.54 -6.07 -16.55
C ASP A 100 58.18 -5.48 -17.81
N GLU A 101 58.26 -4.15 -17.89
CA GLU A 101 59.36 -3.48 -18.60
C GLU A 101 59.53 -2.08 -18.01
N GLY A 102 60.66 -1.90 -17.32
CA GLY A 102 61.05 -0.63 -16.75
C GLY A 102 61.53 0.36 -17.82
N THR A 103 61.24 1.64 -17.59
CA THR A 103 62.12 2.72 -18.02
C THR A 103 62.20 3.77 -16.91
N ALA A 104 63.44 4.07 -16.56
CA ALA A 104 63.87 5.00 -15.55
C ALA A 104 63.53 6.48 -15.87
N ASN A 105 63.39 7.27 -14.80
CA ASN A 105 63.94 8.62 -14.60
C ASN A 105 63.57 9.74 -15.60
N VAL A 106 63.02 10.87 -15.11
CA VAL A 106 63.81 12.07 -14.76
C VAL A 106 62.94 13.30 -14.44
N SER A 107 63.31 13.92 -13.31
CA SER A 107 63.19 15.33 -12.85
C SER A 107 61.93 16.15 -13.09
#